data_AF-A0A1M6SWX5-F1
#
_entry.id   AF-A0A1M6SWX5-F1
#
_cell.length_a   1.000
_cell.length_b   1.000
_cell.length_c   1.000
_cell.angle_alpha   90.00
_cell.angle_beta   90.00
_cell.angle_gamma   90.00
#
_symmetry.space_group_name_H-M   'P 1'
#
loop_
_entity.id
_entity.type
_entity.pdbx_description
1 polymer ?
#
loop_
_entity_poly.entity_id
_entity_poly.type
_entity_poly.pdbx_seq_one_letter_code
_entity_poly.pdbx_strand_id
1 'polypeptide(L)'
;MVKVTKKLIKYNYSLGNDIKYIVIHDTGNKRKGADAFNHYRYFNRKNRRASAHYFVDDKEIIQTVEDFNVSWHCGDGKGKYGITNHNSIGIEICINEDGDYEKAVDNTIDLVKCLMEKYDIPLDRVVRHYDA
;
A
#
# COMPACT_ATOMS: atom_id res chain seq x y z
N MET A 1 8.82 3.96 14.23
CA MET A 1 8.77 3.71 12.77
C MET A 1 9.97 2.92 12.30
N VAL A 2 9.73 1.74 11.72
CA VAL A 2 10.75 0.95 11.03
C VAL A 2 11.20 1.62 9.73
N LYS A 3 12.35 1.19 9.20
CA LYS A 3 12.92 1.78 7.98
C LYS A 3 12.00 1.57 6.77
N VAL A 4 11.73 2.65 6.05
CA VAL A 4 11.13 2.61 4.71
C VAL A 4 12.23 2.44 3.68
N THR A 5 12.19 1.34 2.92
CA THR A 5 13.12 1.07 1.82
C THR A 5 12.42 1.23 0.49
N LYS A 6 12.91 2.16 -0.34
CA LYS A 6 12.38 2.38 -1.69
C LYS A 6 12.91 1.31 -2.66
N LYS A 7 12.00 0.55 -3.27
CA LYS A 7 12.25 -0.45 -4.32
C LYS A 7 11.19 -0.35 -5.41
N LEU A 8 11.38 0.62 -6.30
CA LEU A 8 10.39 0.94 -7.34
C LEU A 8 10.21 -0.21 -8.34
N ILE A 9 8.96 -0.54 -8.64
CA ILE A 9 8.60 -1.57 -9.61
C ILE A 9 8.71 -1.03 -11.05
N LYS A 10 9.01 -1.92 -12.01
CA LYS A 10 9.15 -1.59 -13.44
C LYS A 10 7.81 -1.52 -14.20
N TYR A 11 6.75 -2.10 -13.65
CA TYR A 11 5.43 -2.26 -14.26
C TYR A 11 4.35 -1.94 -13.23
N ASN A 12 3.08 -1.91 -13.64
CA ASN A 12 1.93 -1.80 -12.72
C ASN A 12 1.75 -0.43 -12.07
N TYR A 13 1.97 0.66 -12.80
CA TYR A 13 1.63 1.99 -12.31
C TYR A 13 1.32 2.91 -13.50
N SER A 14 0.69 4.04 -13.19
CA SER A 14 0.48 5.15 -14.13
C SER A 14 1.10 6.43 -13.58
N LEU A 15 1.37 7.41 -14.43
CA LEU A 15 1.89 8.70 -13.99
C LEU A 15 0.78 9.58 -13.43
N GLY A 16 1.10 10.38 -12.42
CA GLY A 16 0.25 11.44 -11.89
C GLY A 16 -0.83 10.96 -10.92
N ASN A 17 -0.64 11.28 -9.63
CA ASN A 17 -1.55 10.97 -8.53
C ASN A 17 -1.94 12.26 -7.78
N ASP A 18 -3.24 12.49 -7.63
CA ASP A 18 -3.82 13.63 -6.88
C ASP A 18 -4.19 13.16 -5.46
N ILE A 19 -3.17 12.91 -4.64
CA ILE A 19 -3.28 12.23 -3.35
C ILE A 19 -4.26 12.94 -2.42
N LYS A 20 -5.36 12.25 -2.08
CA LYS A 20 -6.41 12.73 -1.15
C LYS A 20 -6.75 11.71 -0.07
N TYR A 21 -6.48 10.44 -0.32
CA TYR A 21 -6.86 9.33 0.55
C TYR A 21 -5.68 8.39 0.81
N ILE A 22 -5.74 7.67 1.93
CA ILE A 22 -4.93 6.49 2.19
C ILE A 22 -5.89 5.30 2.25
N VAL A 23 -5.62 4.26 1.46
CA VAL A 23 -6.46 3.06 1.42
C VAL A 23 -5.67 1.88 1.99
N ILE A 24 -6.19 1.31 3.07
CA ILE A 24 -5.60 0.18 3.79
C ILE A 24 -6.15 -1.13 3.22
N HIS A 25 -5.22 -2.06 2.98
CA HIS A 25 -5.44 -3.42 2.50
C HIS A 25 -4.71 -4.40 3.41
N ASP A 26 -5.12 -5.66 3.36
CA ASP A 26 -4.26 -6.78 3.75
C ASP A 26 -3.95 -7.62 2.52
N THR A 27 -2.78 -8.28 2.51
CA THR A 27 -2.32 -9.00 1.32
C THR A 27 -3.17 -10.22 0.96
N GLY A 28 -4.10 -10.65 1.84
CA GLY A 28 -4.86 -11.88 1.69
C GLY A 28 -3.99 -13.15 1.61
N ASN A 29 -2.68 -13.05 1.89
CA ASN A 29 -1.70 -14.09 1.59
C ASN A 29 -0.98 -14.54 2.87
N LYS A 30 -1.52 -15.59 3.51
CA LYS A 30 -0.98 -16.15 4.75
C LYS A 30 0.24 -17.05 4.57
N ARG A 31 0.68 -17.32 3.34
CA ARG A 31 1.77 -18.28 3.09
C ARG A 31 3.06 -17.82 3.76
N LYS A 32 3.82 -18.77 4.34
CA LYS A 32 5.17 -18.49 4.86
C LYS A 32 6.02 -17.74 3.83
N GLY A 33 6.68 -16.69 4.30
CA GLY A 33 7.53 -15.82 3.49
C GLY A 33 6.76 -14.87 2.57
N ALA A 34 5.43 -14.73 2.66
CA ALA A 34 4.70 -13.69 1.92
C ALA A 34 4.87 -12.28 2.55
N ASP A 35 6.12 -11.92 2.82
CA ASP A 35 6.57 -10.66 3.42
C ASP A 35 6.57 -9.49 2.40
N ALA A 36 6.96 -8.29 2.85
CA ALA A 36 6.93 -7.08 2.03
C ALA A 36 7.88 -7.18 0.83
N PHE A 37 9.07 -7.75 1.01
CA PHE A 37 10.04 -7.92 -0.07
C PHE A 37 9.56 -8.92 -1.13
N ASN A 38 8.90 -10.01 -0.75
CA ASN A 38 8.35 -10.97 -1.69
C ASN A 38 7.16 -10.41 -2.49
N HIS A 39 6.35 -9.53 -1.90
CA HIS A 39 5.34 -8.79 -2.66
C HIS A 39 5.98 -7.83 -3.67
N TYR A 40 7.02 -7.08 -3.29
CA TYR A 40 7.82 -6.29 -4.24
C TYR A 40 8.30 -7.16 -5.41
N ARG A 41 8.92 -8.31 -5.15
CA ARG A 41 9.40 -9.23 -6.21
C ARG A 41 8.26 -9.70 -7.10
N TYR A 42 7.11 -10.01 -6.52
CA TYR A 42 5.94 -10.50 -7.26
C TYR A 42 5.40 -9.47 -8.26
N PHE A 43 5.26 -8.22 -7.83
CA PHE A 43 4.77 -7.10 -8.66
C PHE A 43 5.83 -6.55 -9.61
N ASN A 44 7.13 -6.67 -9.28
CA ASN A 44 8.20 -6.22 -10.17
C ASN A 44 8.49 -7.18 -11.33
N ARG A 45 8.08 -8.45 -11.23
CA ARG A 45 8.45 -9.48 -12.22
C ARG A 45 7.78 -9.28 -13.59
N LYS A 46 6.53 -8.80 -13.63
CA LYS A 46 5.74 -8.60 -14.85
C LYS A 46 4.52 -7.73 -14.58
N ASN A 47 3.82 -7.33 -15.65
CA ASN A 47 2.51 -6.70 -15.52
C ASN A 47 1.51 -7.69 -14.87
N ARG A 48 1.02 -7.31 -13.70
CA ARG A 48 0.00 -7.97 -12.87
C ARG A 48 -1.36 -7.29 -12.94
N ARG A 49 -1.43 -6.11 -13.56
CA ARG A 49 -2.62 -5.25 -13.56
C ARG A 49 -3.10 -4.91 -12.15
N ALA A 50 -2.17 -4.91 -11.20
CA ALA A 50 -2.38 -4.57 -9.80
C ALA A 50 -1.05 -4.16 -9.16
N SER A 51 -1.08 -3.32 -8.13
CA SER A 51 0.06 -2.91 -7.30
C SER A 51 -0.38 -2.05 -6.12
N ALA A 52 0.42 -2.00 -5.06
CA ALA A 52 0.29 -1.02 -3.98
C ALA A 52 1.47 -0.04 -3.98
N HIS A 53 1.36 1.07 -3.25
CA HIS A 53 2.48 1.99 -3.03
C HIS A 53 3.42 1.43 -1.97
N TYR A 54 2.86 0.79 -0.94
CA TYR A 54 3.62 0.24 0.18
C TYR A 54 3.18 -1.18 0.51
N PHE A 55 4.16 -2.03 0.82
CA PHE A 55 3.96 -3.28 1.53
C PHE A 55 4.64 -3.19 2.89
N VAL A 56 3.92 -3.58 3.94
CA VAL A 56 4.34 -3.44 5.34
C VAL A 56 4.31 -4.80 6.02
N ASP A 57 5.44 -5.24 6.56
CA ASP A 57 5.52 -6.43 7.41
C ASP A 57 6.04 -6.09 8.82
N ASP A 58 6.34 -7.12 9.60
CA ASP A 58 6.80 -7.00 10.98
C ASP A 58 8.25 -6.48 11.14
N LYS A 59 8.98 -6.35 10.03
CA LYS A 59 10.42 -6.05 10.00
C LYS A 59 10.73 -4.79 9.20
N GLU A 60 10.03 -4.55 8.10
CA GLU A 60 10.30 -3.44 7.19
C GLU A 60 9.06 -2.93 6.42
N ILE A 61 9.24 -1.77 5.80
CA ILE A 61 8.29 -1.18 4.86
C ILE A 61 8.98 -1.06 3.50
N ILE A 62 8.39 -1.63 2.46
CA ILE A 62 8.89 -1.48 1.08
C ILE A 62 7.97 -0.55 0.29
N GLN A 63 8.51 0.57 -0.17
CA GLN A 63 7.82 1.46 -1.12
C GLN A 63 8.07 0.96 -2.56
N THR A 64 7.00 0.54 -3.22
CA THR A 64 7.02 -0.05 -4.57
C THR A 64 6.64 0.91 -5.68
N VAL A 65 5.83 1.93 -5.40
CA VAL A 65 5.44 2.98 -6.37
C VAL A 65 5.71 4.34 -5.73
N GLU A 66 6.20 5.29 -6.52
CA GLU A 66 6.34 6.68 -6.08
C GLU A 66 4.97 7.26 -5.73
N ASP A 67 4.86 8.02 -4.65
CA ASP A 67 3.58 8.56 -4.18
C ASP A 67 2.86 9.41 -5.23
N PHE A 68 3.63 10.18 -6.02
CA PHE A 68 3.12 11.02 -7.11
C PHE A 68 2.71 10.24 -8.37
N ASN A 69 2.92 8.92 -8.38
CA ASN A 69 2.44 8.00 -9.40
C ASN A 69 1.30 7.15 -8.82
N VAL A 70 0.51 6.59 -9.72
CA VAL A 70 -0.69 5.83 -9.38
C VAL A 70 -0.33 4.35 -9.29
N SER A 71 -0.51 3.74 -8.12
CA SER A 71 -0.57 2.28 -8.00
C SER A 71 -1.99 1.78 -8.35
N TRP A 72 -2.12 0.52 -8.74
CA TRP A 72 -3.39 -0.07 -9.19
C TRP A 72 -3.95 -1.00 -8.10
N HIS A 73 -4.58 -0.44 -7.07
CA HIS A 73 -4.98 -1.17 -5.85
C HIS A 73 -6.47 -1.12 -5.53
N CYS A 74 -7.21 -0.10 -5.98
CA CYS A 74 -8.65 0.02 -5.75
C CYS A 74 -9.38 0.21 -7.08
N GLY A 75 -10.36 -0.64 -7.38
CA GLY A 75 -10.99 -0.65 -8.71
C GLY A 75 -12.42 -1.19 -8.76
N ASP A 76 -12.95 -1.64 -7.63
CA ASP A 76 -14.13 -2.50 -7.60
C ASP A 76 -15.43 -1.67 -7.56
N GLY A 77 -15.34 -0.43 -7.02
CA GLY A 77 -16.46 0.50 -6.87
C GLY A 77 -16.66 1.48 -8.03
N LYS A 78 -15.82 1.50 -9.07
CA LYS A 78 -15.81 2.54 -10.13
C LYS A 78 -15.78 3.98 -9.58
N GLY A 79 -15.20 4.20 -8.40
CA GLY A 79 -15.20 5.51 -7.74
C GLY A 79 -16.56 5.93 -7.20
N LYS A 80 -17.44 4.97 -6.85
CA LYS A 80 -18.78 5.23 -6.28
C LYS A 80 -18.75 6.21 -5.11
N TYR A 81 -17.67 6.19 -4.31
CA TYR A 81 -17.47 7.10 -3.18
C TYR A 81 -16.39 8.15 -3.43
N GLY A 82 -15.97 8.34 -4.69
CA GLY A 82 -14.93 9.30 -5.06
C GLY A 82 -13.50 8.89 -4.68
N ILE A 83 -13.30 7.64 -4.27
CA ILE A 83 -11.99 7.06 -3.94
C ILE A 83 -11.53 6.20 -5.12
N THR A 84 -10.32 6.45 -5.61
CA THR A 84 -9.81 5.86 -6.85
C THR A 84 -8.30 5.66 -6.77
N ASN A 85 -7.75 4.87 -7.70
CA ASN A 85 -6.30 4.75 -7.86
C ASN A 85 -5.63 6.12 -8.10
N HIS A 86 -6.32 7.07 -8.74
CA HIS A 86 -5.76 8.36 -9.14
C HIS A 86 -5.75 9.42 -8.04
N ASN A 87 -6.29 9.11 -6.86
CA ASN A 87 -6.34 10.06 -5.75
C ASN A 87 -6.01 9.43 -4.39
N SER A 88 -5.27 8.32 -4.38
CA SER A 88 -5.00 7.61 -3.14
C SER A 88 -3.65 6.91 -3.09
N ILE A 89 -3.21 6.64 -1.86
CA ILE A 89 -2.05 5.82 -1.53
C ILE A 89 -2.55 4.48 -0.98
N GLY A 90 -2.40 3.41 -1.76
CA GLY A 90 -2.62 2.04 -1.31
C GLY A 90 -1.48 1.48 -0.46
N ILE A 91 -1.83 0.97 0.74
CA ILE A 91 -0.91 0.31 1.68
C ILE A 91 -1.40 -1.11 1.97
N GLU A 92 -0.52 -2.09 1.81
CA GLU A 92 -0.78 -3.52 2.03
C GLU A 92 -0.10 -4.01 3.30
N ILE A 93 -0.89 -4.51 4.26
CA ILE A 93 -0.39 -5.16 5.47
C ILE A 93 -0.12 -6.64 5.17
N CYS A 94 1.11 -7.09 5.34
CA CYS A 94 1.47 -8.50 5.17
C CYS A 94 0.91 -9.36 6.32
N ILE A 95 0.26 -10.47 5.97
CA ILE A 95 -0.39 -11.39 6.92
C ILE A 95 0.21 -12.80 6.90
N ASN A 96 1.45 -12.93 6.44
CA ASN A 96 2.16 -14.21 6.36
C ASN A 96 2.30 -14.87 7.74
N GLU A 97 2.05 -16.17 7.83
CA GLU A 97 1.98 -16.91 9.10
C GLU A 97 3.30 -16.98 9.89
N ASP A 98 4.42 -16.66 9.25
CA ASP A 98 5.75 -16.57 9.86
C ASP A 98 6.16 -15.11 10.21
N GLY A 99 5.23 -14.16 10.10
CA GLY A 99 5.37 -12.78 10.55
C GLY A 99 4.54 -12.47 11.81
N ASP A 100 4.86 -11.36 12.47
CA ASP A 100 4.08 -10.81 13.56
C ASP A 100 3.05 -9.78 13.03
N TYR A 101 1.78 -10.19 12.97
CA TYR A 101 0.71 -9.35 12.41
C TYR A 101 0.48 -8.06 13.19
N GLU A 102 0.48 -8.12 14.52
CA GLU A 102 0.27 -6.93 15.36
C GLU A 102 1.39 -5.91 15.13
N LYS A 103 2.63 -6.39 15.01
CA LYS A 103 3.75 -5.52 14.67
C LYS A 103 3.67 -4.94 13.26
N ALA A 104 3.17 -5.69 12.28
CA ALA A 104 2.90 -5.16 10.94
C ALA A 104 1.82 -4.07 10.95
N VAL A 105 0.80 -4.22 11.80
CA VAL A 105 -0.23 -3.20 12.05
C VAL A 105 0.39 -1.96 12.70
N ASP A 106 1.21 -2.10 13.74
CA ASP A 106 1.91 -0.97 14.37
C ASP A 106 2.80 -0.20 13.39
N ASN A 107 3.57 -0.92 12.56
CA ASN A 107 4.39 -0.33 11.50
C ASN A 107 3.53 0.42 10.47
N THR A 108 2.34 -0.10 10.16
CA THR A 108 1.39 0.54 9.25
C THR A 108 0.81 1.81 9.86
N ILE A 109 0.46 1.81 11.15
CA ILE A 109 -0.03 2.99 11.87
C ILE A 109 1.03 4.11 11.83
N ASP A 110 2.29 3.78 12.08
CA ASP A 110 3.40 4.73 12.00
C ASP A 110 3.53 5.33 10.59
N LEU A 111 3.48 4.49 9.55
CA LEU A 111 3.53 4.92 8.15
C LEU A 111 2.35 5.84 7.80
N VAL A 112 1.14 5.47 8.20
CA VAL A 112 -0.08 6.24 7.95
C VAL A 112 0.03 7.62 8.57
N LYS A 113 0.47 7.73 9.83
CA LYS A 113 0.68 9.04 10.49
C LYS A 113 1.65 9.92 9.71
N CYS A 114 2.77 9.37 9.25
CA CYS A 114 3.74 10.12 8.44
C CYS A 114 3.15 10.57 7.08
N LEU A 115 2.36 9.73 6.43
CA LEU A 115 1.72 10.07 5.15
C LEU A 115 0.61 11.11 5.34
N MET A 116 -0.16 11.02 6.43
CA MET A 116 -1.16 12.01 6.80
C MET A 116 -0.52 13.39 6.99
N GLU A 117 0.57 13.47 7.74
CA GLU A 117 1.30 14.73 7.95
C GLU A 117 1.90 15.25 6.64
N LYS A 118 2.53 14.38 5.85
CA LYS A 118 3.19 14.76 4.58
C LYS A 118 2.23 15.34 3.54
N TYR A 119 1.00 14.82 3.49
CA TYR A 119 0.03 15.13 2.45
C TYR A 119 -1.21 15.88 2.96
N ASP A 120 -1.22 16.29 4.23
CA ASP A 120 -2.37 16.94 4.88
C ASP A 120 -3.66 16.13 4.72
N ILE A 121 -3.58 14.82 4.96
CA ILE A 121 -4.72 13.90 4.85
C ILE A 121 -5.37 13.75 6.23
N PRO A 122 -6.63 14.17 6.41
CA PRO A 122 -7.35 13.99 7.67
C PRO A 122 -7.71 12.52 7.90
N LEU A 123 -7.96 12.16 9.16
CA LEU A 123 -8.22 10.78 9.58
C LEU A 123 -9.43 10.14 8.87
N ASP A 124 -10.46 10.91 8.56
CA ASP A 124 -11.67 10.46 7.85
C ASP A 124 -11.42 10.08 6.38
N ARG A 125 -10.21 10.35 5.87
CA ARG A 125 -9.74 9.92 4.54
C ARG A 125 -8.71 8.78 4.60
N VAL A 126 -8.53 8.18 5.77
CA VAL A 126 -7.87 6.89 5.93
C VAL A 126 -8.95 5.82 5.96
N VAL A 127 -9.05 5.05 4.88
CA VAL A 127 -10.19 4.16 4.62
C VAL A 127 -9.72 2.74 4.33
N ARG A 128 -10.61 1.76 4.41
CA ARG A 128 -10.32 0.39 3.95
C ARG A 128 -10.62 0.27 2.46
N HIS A 129 -10.09 -0.76 1.82
CA HIS A 129 -10.49 -1.09 0.45
C HIS A 129 -12.02 -1.25 0.31
N TYR A 130 -12.71 -1.82 1.30
CA TYR A 130 -14.17 -1.94 1.30
C TYR A 130 -14.92 -0.61 1.14
N ASP A 131 -14.32 0.48 1.65
CA ASP A 131 -14.94 1.81 1.64
C ASP A 131 -14.65 2.58 0.33
N ALA A 132 -13.79 2.04 -0.56
CA ALA A 132 -13.34 2.67 -1.82
C ALA A 132 -14.25 2.38 -3.04
#